data_AF-A0A2D6PBI6-F1
#
_entry.id   AF-A0A2D6PBI6-F1
#
_cell.length_a   1.000
_cell.length_b   1.000
_cell.length_c   1.000
_cell.angle_alpha   90.00
_cell.angle_beta   90.00
_cell.angle_gamma   90.00
#
_symmetry.space_group_name_H-M   'P 1'
#
loop_
_entity.id
_entity.type
_entity.pdbx_description
1 polymer ?
#
loop_
_entity_poly.entity_id
_entity_poly.type
_entity_poly.pdbx_seq_one_letter_code
_entity_poly.pdbx_strand_id
1 'polypeptide(L)'
;MVALCIAGLRHDTGYWRDSGDTEGTGAKLTAEHVKRSMAMTDTYLKGKKFSQDRIDLIKEAIGYTEVFGPKPEITSLGGMLAGGDALGLIADPNYVDTYLPLLWEEFKDFKDGEGKTMNEKLGYETIKDIQGPNSAAFIKQILLPAVELYLPYLDRITGGKKVNLYRLHIQRNLDLLEGNVDLGI
;
A
#
# COMPACT_ATOMS: atom_id res chain seq x y z
N MET A 1 14.18 -4.77 -14.53
CA MET A 1 14.30 -5.63 -13.32
C MET A 1 15.00 -4.92 -12.16
N VAL A 2 16.29 -4.55 -12.24
CA VAL A 2 16.99 -3.86 -11.11
C VAL A 2 16.28 -2.58 -10.63
N ALA A 3 15.76 -1.76 -11.55
CA ALA A 3 15.02 -0.54 -11.17
C ALA A 3 13.74 -0.83 -10.37
N LEU A 4 12.97 -1.87 -10.74
CA LEU A 4 11.76 -2.28 -10.01
C LEU A 4 12.09 -2.77 -8.61
N CYS A 5 13.14 -3.58 -8.45
CA CYS A 5 13.58 -4.05 -7.14
C CYS A 5 14.03 -2.89 -6.24
N ILE A 6 14.76 -1.93 -6.79
CA ILE A 6 15.16 -0.74 -6.03
C ILE A 6 13.91 0.07 -5.65
N ALA A 7 13.01 0.34 -6.59
CA ALA A 7 11.79 1.08 -6.30
C ALA A 7 10.93 0.38 -5.22
N GLY A 8 10.73 -0.93 -5.33
CA GLY A 8 10.00 -1.73 -4.34
C GLY A 8 10.64 -1.73 -2.95
N LEU A 9 11.97 -1.80 -2.84
CA LEU A 9 12.64 -1.70 -1.54
C LEU A 9 12.62 -0.28 -0.95
N ARG A 10 12.28 0.73 -1.76
CA ARG A 10 12.44 2.14 -1.41
C ARG A 10 11.13 2.92 -1.31
N HIS A 11 10.02 2.39 -1.82
CA HIS A 11 8.75 3.11 -1.93
C HIS A 11 8.22 3.64 -0.59
N ASP A 12 8.44 2.90 0.51
CA ASP A 12 8.04 3.28 1.87
C ASP A 12 9.17 3.84 2.75
N THR A 13 10.37 4.07 2.20
CA THR A 13 11.48 4.61 3.01
C THR A 13 11.22 6.02 3.54
N GLY A 14 10.25 6.73 2.98
CA GLY A 14 9.78 8.01 3.47
C GLY A 14 9.07 7.96 4.82
N TYR A 15 8.61 6.78 5.26
CA TYR A 15 8.13 6.56 6.63
C TYR A 15 9.27 6.44 7.64
N TRP A 16 10.54 6.34 7.20
CA TRP A 16 11.66 6.29 8.12
C TRP A 16 11.76 7.60 8.91
N ARG A 17 11.77 7.44 10.24
CA ARG A 17 11.94 8.51 11.21
C ARG A 17 13.38 9.00 11.20
N ASP A 18 13.55 10.29 11.49
CA ASP A 18 14.88 10.88 11.66
C ASP A 18 15.53 10.32 12.93
N SER A 19 16.87 10.30 12.99
CA SER A 19 17.60 9.64 14.09
C SER A 19 17.33 10.21 15.49
N GLY A 20 16.82 11.44 15.58
CA GLY A 20 16.39 12.08 16.83
C GLY A 20 14.92 11.88 17.17
N ASP A 21 14.14 11.32 16.25
CA ASP A 21 12.71 11.10 16.40
C ASP A 21 12.44 9.70 16.98
N THR A 22 12.15 9.66 18.28
CA THR A 22 11.98 8.42 19.05
C THR A 22 10.53 8.07 19.33
N GLU A 23 9.58 8.93 18.94
CA GLU A 23 8.15 8.77 19.23
C GLU A 23 7.33 8.42 17.98
N GLY A 24 6.16 7.82 18.19
CA GLY A 24 5.25 7.43 17.10
C GLY A 24 5.73 6.27 16.25
N THR A 25 5.03 6.02 15.14
CA THR A 25 5.28 4.90 14.22
C THR A 25 5.94 5.36 12.92
N GLY A 26 5.95 6.67 12.66
CA GLY A 26 6.35 7.25 11.38
C GLY A 26 5.15 7.64 10.52
N ALA A 27 3.93 7.24 10.89
CA ALA A 27 2.70 7.57 10.17
C ALA A 27 2.34 9.07 10.22
N LYS A 28 2.98 9.87 11.08
CA LYS A 28 3.00 11.34 10.93
C LYS A 28 3.52 11.82 9.58
N LEU A 29 4.32 11.01 8.88
CA LEU A 29 4.91 11.31 7.57
C LEU A 29 4.01 10.90 6.40
N THR A 30 2.83 10.31 6.63
CA THR A 30 1.94 9.79 5.58
C THR A 30 1.67 10.80 4.46
N ALA A 31 1.49 12.08 4.78
CA ALA A 31 1.20 13.11 3.77
C ALA A 31 2.36 13.39 2.78
N GLU A 32 3.59 13.03 3.14
CA GLU A 32 4.79 13.31 2.35
C GLU A 32 5.67 12.08 2.09
N HIS A 33 5.28 10.88 2.56
CA HIS A 33 6.11 9.69 2.52
C HIS A 33 6.60 9.36 1.10
N VAL A 34 5.74 9.42 0.07
CA VAL A 34 6.17 9.18 -1.33
C VAL A 34 7.24 10.16 -1.77
N LYS A 35 7.05 11.47 -1.51
CA LYS A 35 8.03 12.51 -1.87
C LYS A 35 9.35 12.32 -1.10
N ARG A 36 9.29 11.97 0.18
CA ARG A 36 10.45 11.64 1.01
C ARG A 36 11.19 10.42 0.46
N SER A 37 10.47 9.34 0.12
CA SER A 37 11.02 8.14 -0.49
C SER A 37 11.77 8.46 -1.78
N MET A 38 11.19 9.29 -2.65
CA MET A 38 11.85 9.75 -3.88
C MET A 38 13.12 10.56 -3.58
N ALA A 39 13.08 11.50 -2.64
CA ALA A 39 14.23 12.34 -2.28
C ALA A 39 15.38 11.55 -1.64
N MET A 40 15.06 10.63 -0.73
CA MET A 40 16.04 9.73 -0.10
C MET A 40 16.66 8.79 -1.13
N THR A 41 15.86 8.31 -2.08
CA THR A 41 16.32 7.42 -3.16
C THR A 41 17.22 8.16 -4.15
N ASP A 42 16.85 9.39 -4.54
CA ASP A 42 17.68 10.28 -5.36
C ASP A 42 19.07 10.47 -4.74
N THR A 43 19.10 10.87 -3.46
CA THR A 43 20.34 11.09 -2.70
C THR A 43 21.20 9.83 -2.63
N TYR A 44 20.60 8.69 -2.26
CA TYR A 44 21.31 7.42 -2.15
C TYR A 44 21.91 6.97 -3.50
N LEU A 45 21.13 7.01 -4.57
CA LEU A 45 21.55 6.50 -5.89
C LEU A 45 22.55 7.41 -6.59
N LYS A 46 22.49 8.74 -6.39
CA LYS A 46 23.55 9.67 -6.81
C LYS A 46 24.89 9.31 -6.17
N GLY A 47 24.90 8.99 -4.87
CA GLY A 47 26.08 8.49 -4.16
C GLY A 47 26.61 7.15 -4.69
N LYS A 48 25.77 6.35 -5.37
CA LYS A 48 26.13 5.09 -6.03
C LYS A 48 26.45 5.23 -7.52
N LYS A 49 26.54 6.45 -8.05
CA LYS A 49 26.87 6.76 -9.46
C LYS A 49 25.89 6.14 -10.48
N PHE A 50 24.61 6.03 -10.12
CA PHE A 50 23.58 5.71 -11.11
C PHE A 50 23.40 6.90 -12.06
N SER A 51 23.03 6.65 -13.32
CA SER A 51 22.69 7.72 -14.26
C SER A 51 21.41 8.45 -13.83
N GLN A 52 21.30 9.73 -14.17
CA GLN A 52 20.14 10.55 -13.81
C GLN A 52 18.84 9.96 -14.38
N ASP A 53 18.84 9.52 -15.64
CA ASP A 53 17.67 8.87 -16.27
C ASP A 53 17.20 7.64 -15.49
N ARG A 54 18.13 6.84 -14.94
CA ARG A 54 17.77 5.65 -14.16
C ARG A 54 17.23 6.03 -12.79
N ILE A 55 17.76 7.08 -12.17
CA ILE A 55 17.26 7.62 -10.90
C ILE A 55 15.84 8.13 -11.09
N ASP A 56 15.58 8.89 -12.15
CA ASP A 56 14.26 9.45 -12.44
C ASP A 56 13.24 8.36 -12.76
N LEU A 57 13.62 7.32 -13.51
CA LEU A 57 12.76 6.14 -13.73
C LEU A 57 12.36 5.43 -12.42
N ILE A 58 13.28 5.29 -11.48
CA ILE A 58 13.02 4.66 -10.17
C ILE A 58 12.10 5.56 -9.33
N LYS A 59 12.36 6.87 -9.30
CA LYS A 59 11.54 7.84 -8.57
C LYS A 59 10.13 7.93 -9.15
N GLU A 60 10.00 7.91 -10.47
CA GLU A 60 8.70 7.87 -11.14
C GLU A 60 7.92 6.63 -10.72
N ALA A 61 8.56 5.45 -10.73
CA ALA A 61 7.92 4.22 -10.26
C ALA A 61 7.44 4.33 -8.80
N ILE A 62 8.26 4.88 -7.89
CA ILE A 62 7.86 5.17 -6.49
C ILE A 62 6.69 6.15 -6.46
N GLY A 63 6.68 7.19 -7.30
CA GLY A 63 5.61 8.18 -7.35
C GLY A 63 4.22 7.58 -7.60
N TYR A 64 4.14 6.46 -8.32
CA TYR A 64 2.89 5.77 -8.61
C TYR A 64 2.34 4.93 -7.45
N THR A 65 3.08 4.76 -6.33
CA THR A 65 2.53 4.14 -5.11
C THR A 65 1.63 5.09 -4.31
N GLU A 66 1.56 6.36 -4.69
CA GLU A 66 0.60 7.31 -4.13
C GLU A 66 -0.84 6.85 -4.41
N VAL A 67 -1.56 6.48 -3.35
CA VAL A 67 -2.89 5.84 -3.43
C VAL A 67 -3.90 6.69 -4.22
N PHE A 68 -3.89 8.02 -4.01
CA PHE A 68 -4.76 8.97 -4.70
C PHE A 68 -4.06 9.70 -5.85
N GLY A 69 -2.88 9.24 -6.24
CA GLY A 69 -2.09 9.82 -7.32
C GLY A 69 -2.52 9.36 -8.73
N PRO A 70 -1.78 9.81 -9.77
CA PRO A 70 -1.96 9.35 -11.14
C PRO A 70 -1.89 7.83 -11.23
N LYS A 71 -2.73 7.24 -12.08
CA LYS A 71 -2.73 5.79 -12.30
C LYS A 71 -1.81 5.45 -13.48
N PRO A 72 -0.74 4.68 -13.25
CA PRO A 72 0.19 4.30 -14.31
C PRO A 72 -0.44 3.27 -15.25
N GLU A 73 0.12 3.16 -16.46
CA GLU A 73 -0.13 2.00 -17.31
C GLU A 73 0.38 0.72 -16.62
N ILE A 74 -0.40 -0.36 -16.70
CA ILE A 74 -0.08 -1.65 -16.07
C ILE A 74 1.28 -2.21 -16.53
N THR A 75 1.66 -1.94 -17.77
CA THR A 75 2.92 -2.41 -18.39
C THR A 75 4.13 -1.58 -17.98
N SER A 76 3.92 -0.43 -17.32
CA SER A 76 5.02 0.40 -16.81
C SER A 76 5.59 -0.16 -15.51
N LEU A 77 6.83 0.25 -15.17
CA LEU A 77 7.46 -0.11 -13.90
C LEU A 77 6.64 0.38 -12.69
N GLY A 78 6.08 1.59 -12.79
CA GLY A 78 5.22 2.17 -11.76
C GLY A 78 3.92 1.41 -11.59
N GLY A 79 3.31 0.99 -12.70
CA GLY A 79 2.17 0.10 -12.68
C GLY A 79 2.48 -1.17 -11.92
N MET A 80 3.52 -1.90 -12.34
CA MET A 80 3.90 -3.16 -11.73
C MET A 80 4.16 -3.00 -10.22
N LEU A 81 4.79 -1.90 -9.81
CA LEU A 81 5.04 -1.61 -8.41
C LEU A 81 3.73 -1.33 -7.65
N ALA A 82 2.92 -0.37 -8.09
CA ALA A 82 1.68 0.01 -7.42
C ALA A 82 0.68 -1.16 -7.33
N GLY A 83 0.58 -1.96 -8.39
CA GLY A 83 -0.26 -3.16 -8.41
C GLY A 83 0.27 -4.27 -7.51
N GLY A 84 1.58 -4.49 -7.49
CA GLY A 84 2.21 -5.48 -6.61
C GLY A 84 2.10 -5.11 -5.13
N ASP A 85 2.26 -3.84 -4.81
CA ASP A 85 2.09 -3.27 -3.48
C ASP A 85 0.64 -3.46 -2.97
N ALA A 86 -0.34 -2.99 -3.75
CA ALA A 86 -1.75 -3.17 -3.42
C ALA A 86 -2.14 -4.65 -3.31
N LEU A 87 -1.68 -5.51 -4.22
CA LEU A 87 -1.96 -6.95 -4.20
C LEU A 87 -1.42 -7.62 -2.94
N GLY A 88 -0.18 -7.29 -2.55
CA GLY A 88 0.46 -7.82 -1.34
C GLY A 88 -0.34 -7.46 -0.09
N LEU A 89 -0.85 -6.23 -0.04
CA LEU A 89 -1.65 -5.74 1.07
C LEU A 89 -3.01 -6.48 1.16
N ILE A 90 -3.82 -6.46 0.10
CA ILE A 90 -5.23 -6.92 0.18
C ILE A 90 -5.39 -8.43 0.10
N ALA A 91 -4.37 -9.16 -0.35
CA ALA A 91 -4.40 -10.62 -0.45
C ALA A 91 -3.70 -11.32 0.73
N ASP A 92 -3.15 -10.58 1.69
CA ASP A 92 -2.57 -11.18 2.90
C ASP A 92 -3.68 -11.82 3.75
N PRO A 93 -3.56 -13.10 4.15
CA PRO A 93 -4.58 -13.76 4.96
C PRO A 93 -4.74 -13.17 6.36
N ASN A 94 -3.79 -12.37 6.84
CA ASN A 94 -3.82 -11.68 8.12
C ASN A 94 -4.18 -10.19 7.98
N TYR A 95 -4.60 -9.74 6.80
CA TYR A 95 -4.95 -8.33 6.53
C TYR A 95 -5.94 -7.79 7.57
N VAL A 96 -7.06 -8.48 7.75
CA VAL A 96 -8.12 -8.02 8.66
C VAL A 96 -7.72 -8.14 10.13
N ASP A 97 -7.13 -9.27 10.52
CA ASP A 97 -6.90 -9.60 11.93
C ASP A 97 -5.62 -9.00 12.52
N THR A 98 -4.63 -8.64 11.67
CA THR A 98 -3.32 -8.14 12.11
C THR A 98 -3.04 -6.75 11.55
N TYR A 99 -3.14 -6.57 10.24
CA TYR A 99 -2.69 -5.32 9.62
C TYR A 99 -3.64 -4.14 9.90
N LEU A 100 -4.95 -4.33 9.84
CA LEU A 100 -5.90 -3.26 10.16
C LEU A 100 -5.81 -2.77 11.61
N PRO A 101 -5.65 -3.64 12.63
CA PRO A 101 -5.34 -3.20 13.99
C PRO A 101 -4.08 -2.35 14.11
N LEU A 102 -2.99 -2.73 13.42
CA LEU A 102 -1.75 -1.96 13.42
C LEU A 102 -1.95 -0.61 12.71
N LEU A 103 -2.64 -0.61 11.58
CA LEU A 103 -2.95 0.61 10.82
C LEU A 103 -3.82 1.58 11.65
N TRP A 104 -4.75 1.07 12.46
CA TRP A 104 -5.54 1.89 13.38
C TRP A 104 -4.69 2.60 14.42
N GLU A 105 -3.65 1.95 14.94
CA GLU A 105 -2.67 2.58 15.83
C GLU A 105 -1.84 3.64 15.11
N GLU A 106 -1.35 3.34 13.91
CA GLU A 106 -0.63 4.28 13.05
C GLU A 106 -1.45 5.53 12.72
N PHE A 107 -2.76 5.37 12.51
CA PHE A 107 -3.67 6.46 12.20
C PHE A 107 -3.80 7.49 13.32
N LYS A 108 -3.40 7.16 14.56
CA LYS A 108 -3.35 8.10 15.69
C LYS A 108 -2.13 9.03 15.62
N ASP A 109 -1.04 8.60 15.00
CA ASP A 109 0.21 9.36 14.86
C ASP A 109 0.13 10.37 13.71
N PHE A 110 -0.69 10.09 12.69
CA PHE A 110 -1.01 11.07 11.65
C PHE A 110 -1.73 12.30 12.22
N LYS A 111 -1.40 13.49 11.71
CA LYS A 111 -2.10 14.74 11.98
C LYS A 111 -2.24 15.54 10.70
N ASP A 112 -3.45 15.97 10.36
CA ASP A 112 -3.67 16.90 9.25
C ASP A 112 -3.44 18.36 9.63
N GLY A 113 -3.71 19.28 8.70
CA GLY A 113 -3.55 20.73 8.92
C GLY A 113 -4.47 21.32 9.99
N GLU A 114 -5.51 20.59 10.41
CA GLU A 114 -6.41 20.96 11.51
C GLU A 114 -6.04 20.23 12.83
N GLY A 115 -5.01 19.38 12.82
CA GLY A 115 -4.59 18.58 13.98
C GLY A 115 -5.42 17.31 14.21
N LYS A 116 -6.26 16.92 13.24
CA LYS A 116 -7.06 15.69 13.33
C LYS A 116 -6.23 14.47 12.94
N THR A 117 -6.40 13.40 13.70
CA THR A 117 -5.90 12.07 13.36
C THR A 117 -6.58 11.50 12.13
N MET A 118 -5.97 10.50 11.51
CA MET A 118 -6.60 9.84 10.36
C MET A 118 -7.89 9.14 10.79
N ASN A 119 -7.91 8.54 11.99
CA ASN A 119 -9.10 7.96 12.58
C ASN A 119 -10.25 8.97 12.68
N GLU A 120 -10.00 10.16 13.22
CA GLU A 120 -11.01 11.23 13.32
C GLU A 120 -11.51 11.70 11.94
N LYS A 121 -10.62 11.80 10.95
CA LYS A 121 -11.01 12.20 9.58
C LYS A 121 -11.88 11.17 8.89
N LEU A 122 -11.62 9.89 9.13
CA LEU A 122 -12.36 8.78 8.53
C LEU A 122 -13.59 8.37 9.37
N GLY A 123 -13.77 8.98 10.55
CA GLY A 123 -14.86 8.64 11.46
C GLY A 123 -14.68 7.27 12.12
N TYR A 124 -13.44 6.82 12.31
CA TYR A 124 -13.14 5.57 13.01
C TYR A 124 -13.00 5.84 14.51
N GLU A 125 -13.99 5.44 15.28
CA GLU A 125 -14.01 5.59 16.74
C GLU A 125 -13.36 4.39 17.43
N THR A 126 -13.47 3.22 16.82
CA THR A 126 -13.02 1.93 17.32
C THR A 126 -12.26 1.16 16.26
N ILE A 127 -11.49 0.15 16.70
CA ILE A 127 -10.81 -0.78 15.79
C ILE A 127 -11.79 -1.53 14.86
N LYS A 128 -13.06 -1.70 15.27
CA LYS A 128 -14.08 -2.36 14.45
C LYS A 128 -14.49 -1.52 13.25
N ASP A 129 -14.37 -0.19 13.34
CA ASP A 129 -14.73 0.70 12.24
C ASP A 129 -13.75 0.56 11.08
N ILE A 130 -12.45 0.38 11.39
CA ILE A 130 -11.45 0.06 10.37
C ILE A 130 -11.55 -1.40 9.92
N GLN A 131 -11.93 -2.34 10.79
CA GLN A 131 -12.18 -3.75 10.43
C GLN A 131 -13.60 -3.98 9.88
N GLY A 132 -14.15 -2.98 9.18
CA GLY A 132 -15.54 -3.00 8.75
C GLY A 132 -15.76 -2.58 7.29
N PRO A 133 -17.02 -2.29 6.92
CA PRO A 133 -17.42 -2.02 5.54
C PRO A 133 -16.72 -0.81 4.90
N ASN A 134 -16.25 0.14 5.70
CA ASN A 134 -15.48 1.29 5.20
C ASN A 134 -14.16 0.84 4.54
N SER A 135 -13.46 -0.11 5.14
CA SER A 135 -12.25 -0.70 4.55
C SER A 135 -12.57 -1.59 3.36
N ALA A 136 -13.70 -2.30 3.37
CA ALA A 136 -14.15 -3.04 2.19
C ALA A 136 -14.42 -2.08 1.01
N ALA A 137 -15.08 -0.94 1.26
CA ALA A 137 -15.33 0.08 0.26
C ALA A 137 -14.01 0.68 -0.27
N PHE A 138 -13.06 0.99 0.62
CA PHE A 138 -11.73 1.45 0.24
C PHE A 138 -11.01 0.44 -0.67
N ILE A 139 -11.00 -0.84 -0.30
CA ILE A 139 -10.41 -1.89 -1.16
C ILE A 139 -11.12 -1.91 -2.52
N LYS A 140 -12.44 -2.00 -2.57
CA LYS A 140 -13.19 -2.14 -3.82
C LYS A 140 -13.06 -0.93 -4.73
N GLN A 141 -13.05 0.29 -4.18
CA GLN A 141 -13.05 1.52 -4.96
C GLN A 141 -11.65 2.00 -5.34
N ILE A 142 -10.65 1.74 -4.48
CA ILE A 142 -9.32 2.34 -4.61
C ILE A 142 -8.25 1.31 -4.99
N LEU A 143 -8.16 0.21 -4.27
CA LEU A 143 -7.06 -0.76 -4.43
C LEU A 143 -7.35 -1.82 -5.49
N LEU A 144 -8.55 -2.39 -5.47
CA LEU A 144 -8.96 -3.49 -6.33
C LEU A 144 -8.86 -3.14 -7.82
N PRO A 145 -9.22 -1.92 -8.30
CA PRO A 145 -9.04 -1.57 -9.71
C PRO A 145 -7.58 -1.67 -10.18
N ALA A 146 -6.61 -1.35 -9.31
CA ALA A 146 -5.20 -1.50 -9.64
C ALA A 146 -4.79 -2.99 -9.71
N VAL A 147 -5.34 -3.81 -8.81
CA VAL A 147 -5.04 -5.25 -8.73
C VAL A 147 -5.69 -6.06 -9.84
N GLU A 148 -6.94 -5.74 -10.21
CA GLU A 148 -7.71 -6.47 -11.23
C GLU A 148 -7.04 -6.50 -12.59
N LEU A 149 -6.27 -5.46 -12.93
CA LEU A 149 -5.48 -5.41 -14.14
C LEU A 149 -4.43 -6.55 -14.20
N TYR A 150 -3.93 -7.02 -13.04
CA TYR A 150 -2.91 -8.08 -12.93
C TYR A 150 -3.49 -9.49 -12.86
N LEU A 151 -4.71 -9.63 -12.33
CA LEU A 151 -5.29 -10.95 -12.05
C LEU A 151 -5.36 -11.87 -13.29
N PRO A 152 -5.71 -11.41 -14.51
CA PRO A 152 -5.70 -12.25 -15.70
C PRO A 152 -4.31 -12.82 -16.05
N TYR A 153 -3.24 -12.10 -15.72
CA TYR A 153 -1.87 -12.58 -15.93
C TYR A 153 -1.50 -13.67 -14.92
N LEU A 154 -1.90 -13.49 -13.65
CA LEU A 154 -1.72 -14.50 -12.60
C LEU A 154 -2.52 -15.77 -12.89
N ASP A 155 -3.75 -15.62 -13.39
CA ASP A 155 -4.61 -16.75 -13.78
C ASP A 155 -3.94 -17.62 -14.86
N ARG A 156 -3.21 -17.03 -15.81
CA ARG A 156 -2.45 -17.75 -16.85
C ARG A 156 -1.24 -18.51 -16.30
N ILE A 157 -0.56 -17.96 -15.29
CA ILE A 157 0.64 -18.57 -14.69
C ILE A 157 0.29 -19.83 -13.88
N THR A 158 -0.94 -19.92 -13.34
CA THR A 158 -1.41 -21.12 -12.63
C THR A 158 -1.75 -22.32 -13.53
N GLY A 159 -1.45 -22.26 -14.84
CA GLY A 159 -1.57 -23.41 -15.74
C GLY A 159 -3.00 -23.92 -15.94
N GLY A 160 -4.01 -23.07 -15.72
CA GLY A 160 -5.42 -23.41 -15.91
C GLY A 160 -5.98 -24.42 -14.90
N LYS A 161 -5.27 -24.76 -13.81
CA LYS A 161 -5.77 -25.63 -12.74
C LYS A 161 -5.83 -24.91 -11.39
N LYS A 162 -7.04 -24.95 -10.80
CA LYS A 162 -7.42 -24.77 -9.38
C LYS A 162 -7.02 -23.44 -8.71
N VAL A 163 -7.99 -22.53 -8.65
CA VAL A 163 -8.15 -21.41 -7.71
C VAL A 163 -6.94 -20.48 -7.59
N ASN A 164 -7.06 -19.27 -8.15
CA ASN A 164 -6.12 -18.19 -7.87
C ASN A 164 -6.19 -17.83 -6.37
N LEU A 165 -5.15 -18.18 -5.61
CA LEU A 165 -5.10 -17.98 -4.16
C LEU A 165 -5.20 -16.50 -3.77
N TYR A 166 -4.68 -15.59 -4.58
CA TYR A 166 -4.85 -14.16 -4.34
C TYR A 166 -6.32 -13.76 -4.43
N ARG A 167 -7.06 -14.22 -5.45
CA ARG A 167 -8.50 -13.97 -5.55
C ARG A 167 -9.26 -14.55 -4.35
N LEU A 168 -8.89 -15.75 -3.91
CA LEU A 168 -9.52 -16.40 -2.75
C LEU A 168 -9.30 -15.59 -1.47
N HIS A 169 -8.07 -15.14 -1.21
CA HIS A 169 -7.76 -14.35 -0.01
C HIS A 169 -8.38 -12.96 -0.06
N ILE A 170 -8.35 -12.28 -1.21
CA ILE A 170 -9.03 -11.00 -1.40
C ILE A 170 -10.52 -11.15 -1.10
N GLN A 171 -11.17 -12.17 -1.66
CA GLN A 171 -12.59 -12.42 -1.42
C GLN A 171 -12.86 -12.71 0.06
N ARG A 172 -12.08 -13.60 0.69
CA ARG A 172 -12.19 -13.88 2.13
C ARG A 172 -12.05 -12.61 2.97
N ASN A 173 -11.06 -11.76 2.68
CA ASN A 173 -10.83 -10.52 3.41
C ASN A 173 -12.00 -9.54 3.23
N LEU A 174 -12.55 -9.43 2.03
CA LEU A 174 -13.76 -8.64 1.78
C LEU A 174 -14.96 -9.20 2.54
N ASP A 175 -15.18 -10.51 2.51
CA ASP A 175 -16.30 -11.13 3.22
C ASP A 175 -16.22 -10.90 4.74
N LEU A 176 -15.02 -10.95 5.32
CA LEU A 176 -14.77 -10.64 6.73
C LEU A 176 -15.12 -9.17 7.05
N LEU A 177 -14.68 -8.23 6.21
CA LEU A 177 -14.94 -6.80 6.40
C LEU A 177 -16.42 -6.42 6.20
N GLU A 178 -17.13 -7.17 5.36
CA GLU A 178 -18.56 -6.96 5.07
C GLU A 178 -19.47 -7.68 6.07
N GLY A 179 -18.92 -8.50 6.97
CA GLY A 179 -19.70 -9.32 7.90
C GLY A 179 -20.47 -10.46 7.22
N ASN A 180 -20.05 -10.86 6.02
CA ASN A 180 -20.66 -11.93 5.24
C ASN A 180 -20.18 -13.34 5.68
N VAL A 181 -19.24 -13.40 6.63
CA VAL A 181 -18.76 -14.65 7.23
C VAL A 181 -19.29 -14.75 8.64
N ASP A 182 -20.08 -15.80 8.91
CA ASP A 182 -20.41 -16.19 10.27
C ASP A 182 -19.14 -16.73 10.92
N LEU A 183 -18.45 -15.87 11.68
CA LEU A 183 -17.41 -16.32 12.60
C LEU A 183 -18.16 -17.10 13.67
N GLY A 184 -18.25 -18.43 13.54
CA GLY A 184 -18.90 -19.30 14.51
C GLY A 184 -18.18 -19.32 15.86
N ILE A 185 -18.14 -18.17 16.54
CA ILE A 185 -17.71 -17.94 17.92
C ILE A 185 -18.90 -18.03 18.85
#